data_AF-A0A920KR64-F1
#
_entry.id   AF-A0A920KR64-F1
#
_cell.length_a   1.000
_cell.length_b   1.000
_cell.length_c   1.000
_cell.angle_alpha   90.00
_cell.angle_beta   90.00
_cell.angle_gamma   90.00
#
_symmetry.space_group_name_H-M   'P 1'
#
loop_
_entity.id
_entity.type
_entity.pdbx_description
1 polymer ?
#
loop_
_entity_poly.entity_id
_entity_poly.type
_entity_poly.pdbx_seq_one_letter_code
_entity_poly.pdbx_strand_id
1 'polypeptide(L)'
;MKAPYRRVASHFLGPVFNIDASKPIRRALLSTSTEARGLFLIEHPEAPAPDPAKPTAVVTVVEVESIDNTLALAAAAGAPVSETVTDVTPEGMRFSEAMITSPGGHAILVYELGNAP
;
A
#
# COMPACT_ATOMS: atom_id res chain seq x y z
N MET A 1 13.76 22.23 -10.80
CA MET A 1 12.92 22.05 -9.59
C MET A 1 12.21 20.71 -9.74
N LYS A 2 12.44 19.73 -8.85
CA LYS A 2 11.74 18.43 -8.89
C LYS A 2 10.68 18.39 -7.78
N ALA A 3 9.43 18.14 -8.14
CA ALA A 3 8.30 18.08 -7.23
C ALA A 3 8.41 16.85 -6.27
N PRO A 4 7.90 16.94 -5.03
CA PRO A 4 7.99 15.86 -4.06
C PRO A 4 6.91 14.80 -4.36
N TYR A 5 7.33 13.68 -4.96
CA TYR A 5 6.55 12.46 -5.12
C TYR A 5 6.04 11.96 -3.76
N ARG A 6 4.78 12.22 -3.41
CA ARG A 6 4.17 11.75 -2.16
C ARG A 6 2.66 11.56 -2.29
N ARG A 7 2.22 10.28 -2.34
CA ARG A 7 1.13 9.65 -1.58
C ARG A 7 0.56 8.46 -2.36
N VAL A 8 1.16 7.29 -2.17
CA VAL A 8 0.48 6.00 -2.38
C VAL A 8 0.74 5.23 -1.08
N ALA A 9 -0.29 4.63 -0.48
CA ALA A 9 -0.27 3.81 0.73
C ALA A 9 -0.07 4.50 2.11
N SER A 10 -0.54 5.74 2.36
CA SER A 10 -0.41 6.32 3.71
C SER A 10 -1.38 5.76 4.75
N HIS A 11 -2.55 5.25 4.33
CA HIS A 11 -3.62 4.84 5.27
C HIS A 11 -3.26 3.58 6.07
N PHE A 12 -2.47 2.68 5.49
CA PHE A 12 -2.10 1.41 6.11
C PHE A 12 -0.79 1.47 6.93
N LEU A 13 -0.03 2.57 6.86
CA LEU A 13 1.23 2.74 7.59
C LEU A 13 1.07 2.52 9.10
N GLY A 14 0.10 3.15 9.74
CA GLY A 14 -0.16 2.95 11.16
C GLY A 14 -0.78 1.58 11.45
N PRO A 15 -2.00 1.31 10.96
CA PRO A 15 -2.77 0.12 11.36
C PRO A 15 -2.14 -1.23 10.95
N VAL A 16 -1.39 -1.27 9.85
CA VAL A 16 -0.84 -2.53 9.30
C VAL A 16 0.66 -2.62 9.53
N PHE A 17 1.41 -1.53 9.30
CA PHE A 17 2.87 -1.55 9.37
C PHE A 17 3.43 -1.06 10.70
N ASN A 18 2.60 -0.53 11.60
CA ASN A 18 3.02 0.10 12.85
C ASN A 18 4.05 1.23 12.62
N ILE A 19 3.85 2.00 11.54
CA ILE A 19 4.66 3.15 11.15
C ILE A 19 3.87 4.43 11.40
N ASP A 20 4.44 5.34 12.18
CA ASP A 20 3.87 6.68 12.40
C ASP A 20 3.98 7.53 11.13
N ALA A 21 2.89 7.62 10.38
CA ALA A 21 2.80 8.38 9.15
C ALA A 21 2.84 9.91 9.34
N SER A 22 2.77 10.40 10.59
CA SER A 22 2.89 11.83 10.89
C SER A 22 4.34 12.32 10.85
N LYS A 23 5.32 11.40 10.92
CA LYS A 23 6.74 11.73 10.89
C LYS A 23 7.33 11.79 9.48
N PRO A 24 8.49 12.46 9.28
CA PRO A 24 9.18 12.46 8.00
C PRO A 24 9.63 11.05 7.59
N ILE A 25 9.03 10.54 6.52
CA ILE A 25 9.37 9.25 5.91
C ILE A 25 10.19 9.46 4.64
N ARG A 26 11.29 8.72 4.50
CA ARG A 26 12.02 8.58 3.22
C ARG A 26 11.63 7.26 2.57
N ARG A 27 11.38 7.33 1.26
CA ARG A 27 10.92 6.20 0.45
C ARG A 27 11.95 5.95 -0.65
N ALA A 28 12.42 4.72 -0.78
CA ALA A 28 13.12 4.29 -1.98
C ALA A 28 12.14 3.49 -2.83
N LEU A 29 12.01 3.89 -4.10
CA LEU A 29 11.27 3.20 -5.14
C LEU A 29 12.30 2.63 -6.10
N LEU A 30 12.22 1.33 -6.41
CA LEU A 30 12.94 0.74 -7.54
C LEU A 30 11.93 0.28 -8.59
N SER A 31 11.59 1.17 -9.52
CA SER A 31 10.87 0.84 -10.76
C SER A 31 11.55 1.55 -11.93
N THR A 32 11.77 0.82 -13.02
CA THR A 32 12.29 1.33 -14.28
C THR A 32 11.17 1.35 -15.33
N SER A 33 11.43 1.89 -16.51
CA SER A 33 10.46 1.99 -17.61
C SER A 33 10.00 0.63 -18.19
N THR A 34 10.50 -0.50 -17.69
CA THR A 34 10.23 -1.84 -18.25
C THR A 34 9.70 -2.86 -17.24
N GLU A 35 9.73 -2.59 -15.93
CA GLU A 35 9.30 -3.59 -14.93
C GLU A 35 8.55 -2.95 -13.75
N ALA A 36 7.33 -3.44 -13.50
CA ALA A 36 6.37 -2.90 -12.54
C ALA A 36 6.55 -3.41 -11.10
N ARG A 37 7.76 -3.81 -10.68
CA ARG A 37 7.99 -4.39 -9.34
C ARG A 37 8.82 -3.46 -8.46
N GLY A 38 8.13 -2.52 -7.83
CA GLY A 38 8.72 -1.60 -6.85
C GLY A 38 8.93 -2.27 -5.49
N LEU A 39 10.19 -2.38 -5.04
CA LEU A 39 10.47 -2.56 -3.61
C LEU A 39 10.33 -1.20 -2.92
N PHE A 40 9.41 -1.10 -1.97
CA PHE A 40 9.26 0.08 -1.12
C PHE A 40 10.04 -0.11 0.18
N LEU A 41 11.11 0.65 0.35
CA LEU A 41 11.78 0.78 1.64
C LEU A 41 11.33 2.07 2.31
N ILE A 42 10.79 1.95 3.52
CA ILE A 42 10.30 3.06 4.33
C ILE A 42 11.30 3.27 5.46
N GLU A 43 12.11 4.33 5.37
CA GLU A 43 12.97 4.77 6.47
C GLU A 43 12.19 5.77 7.32
N HIS A 44 12.06 5.44 8.62
CA HIS A 44 11.53 6.31 9.65
C HIS A 44 12.66 6.60 10.66
N PRO A 45 13.38 7.74 10.52
CA PRO A 45 14.65 7.98 11.22
C PRO A 45 14.58 7.95 12.75
N GLU A 46 13.40 8.24 13.30
CA GLU A 46 13.12 8.22 14.74
C GLU A 46 12.25 7.02 15.14
N ALA A 47 12.28 5.93 14.37
CA ALA A 47 11.49 4.75 14.70
C ALA A 47 12.08 4.12 15.96
N PRO A 48 11.23 3.66 16.90
CA PRO A 48 11.72 2.78 17.94
C PRO A 48 12.32 1.52 17.30
N ALA A 49 13.31 0.93 17.97
CA ALA A 49 13.87 -0.35 17.54
C ALA A 49 12.73 -1.39 17.40
N PRO A 50 12.78 -2.27 16.38
CA PRO A 50 11.76 -3.30 16.20
C PRO A 50 11.63 -4.16 17.47
N ASP A 51 10.40 -4.36 17.93
CA ASP A 51 10.11 -5.28 19.04
C ASP A 51 10.07 -6.72 18.49
N PRO A 52 10.98 -7.62 18.91
CA PRO A 52 10.99 -9.00 18.42
C PRO A 52 9.71 -9.77 18.75
N ALA A 53 8.95 -9.33 19.76
CA ALA A 53 7.66 -9.91 20.10
C ALA A 53 6.51 -9.39 19.22
N LYS A 54 6.76 -8.39 18.37
CA LYS A 54 5.78 -7.77 17.46
C LYS A 54 6.36 -7.68 16.05
N PRO A 55 6.35 -8.79 15.28
CA PRO A 55 6.87 -8.79 13.93
C PRO A 55 6.15 -7.76 13.06
N THR A 56 6.92 -6.93 12.36
CA THR A 56 6.38 -6.02 11.35
C THR A 56 5.89 -6.81 10.15
N ALA A 57 4.63 -6.59 9.74
CA ALA A 57 4.09 -7.23 8.55
C ALA A 57 4.83 -6.77 7.29
N VAL A 58 5.20 -7.73 6.45
CA VAL A 58 5.61 -7.47 5.06
C VAL A 58 4.36 -7.57 4.19
N VAL A 59 4.08 -6.54 3.40
CA VAL A 59 2.94 -6.55 2.46
C VAL A 59 3.43 -6.79 1.05
N THR A 60 2.66 -7.56 0.29
CA THR A 60 2.76 -7.56 -1.17
C THR A 60 1.82 -6.48 -1.71
N VAL A 61 2.34 -5.56 -2.51
CA VAL A 61 1.53 -4.53 -3.17
C VAL A 61 1.30 -4.93 -4.62
N VAL A 62 0.03 -4.94 -5.06
CA VAL A 62 -0.37 -5.42 -6.40
C VAL A 62 -1.31 -4.42 -7.04
N GLU A 63 -0.98 -4.01 -8.27
CA GLU A 63 -1.91 -3.25 -9.11
C GLU A 63 -2.96 -4.18 -9.71
N VAL A 64 -4.22 -3.75 -9.71
CA VAL A 64 -5.35 -4.49 -10.30
C VAL A 64 -6.15 -3.60 -11.23
N GLU A 65 -6.80 -4.23 -12.21
CA GLU A 65 -7.63 -3.53 -13.20
C GLU A 65 -8.96 -3.04 -12.60
N SER A 66 -9.52 -3.79 -11.65
CA SER A 66 -10.74 -3.42 -10.93
C SER A 66 -10.64 -3.88 -9.48
N ILE A 67 -10.62 -2.92 -8.56
CA ILE A 67 -10.56 -3.18 -7.13
C ILE A 67 -11.84 -3.89 -6.66
N ASP A 68 -13.00 -3.43 -7.10
CA ASP A 68 -14.29 -4.01 -6.72
C ASP A 68 -14.40 -5.48 -7.11
N ASN A 69 -14.03 -5.81 -8.36
CA ASN A 69 -14.02 -7.20 -8.82
C ASN A 69 -13.00 -8.05 -8.06
N THR A 70 -11.80 -7.53 -7.81
CA THR A 70 -10.76 -8.24 -7.08
C THR A 70 -11.19 -8.56 -5.64
N LEU A 71 -11.77 -7.58 -4.94
CA LEU A 71 -12.24 -7.77 -3.57
C LEU A 71 -13.43 -8.72 -3.50
N ALA A 72 -14.36 -8.65 -4.46
CA ALA A 72 -15.47 -9.59 -4.55
C ALA A 72 -14.99 -11.05 -4.73
N LEU A 73 -14.00 -11.28 -5.61
CA LEU A 73 -13.40 -12.59 -5.81
C LEU A 73 -12.66 -13.09 -4.56
N ALA A 74 -11.90 -12.20 -3.90
CA ALA A 74 -11.20 -12.54 -2.66
C ALA A 74 -12.17 -12.92 -1.54
N ALA A 75 -13.24 -12.13 -1.35
CA ALA A 75 -14.28 -12.40 -0.36
C ALA A 75 -15.03 -13.71 -0.66
N ALA A 76 -15.36 -13.98 -1.93
CA ALA A 76 -15.99 -15.22 -2.36
C ALA A 76 -15.09 -16.45 -2.11
N ALA A 77 -13.77 -16.28 -2.14
CA ALA A 77 -12.79 -17.30 -1.78
C ALA A 77 -12.57 -17.43 -0.25
N GLY A 78 -13.29 -16.66 0.57
CA GLY A 78 -13.19 -16.67 2.03
C GLY A 78 -12.03 -15.85 2.60
N ALA A 79 -11.39 -15.00 1.80
CA ALA A 79 -10.34 -14.10 2.28
C ALA A 79 -10.97 -12.84 2.91
N PRO A 80 -10.58 -12.45 4.14
CA PRO A 80 -10.96 -11.16 4.70
C PRO A 80 -10.44 -10.01 3.84
N VAL A 81 -11.31 -9.03 3.58
CA VAL A 81 -11.00 -7.81 2.84
C VAL A 81 -11.30 -6.57 3.68
N SER A 82 -10.53 -5.50 3.51
CA SER A 82 -10.86 -4.20 4.10
C SER A 82 -11.86 -3.43 3.24
N GLU A 83 -12.36 -2.31 3.78
CA GLU A 83 -12.99 -1.29 2.96
C GLU A 83 -12.00 -0.69 1.95
N THR A 84 -12.53 -0.24 0.82
CA THR A 84 -11.77 0.50 -0.20
C THR A 84 -11.58 1.94 0.25
N VAL A 85 -10.33 2.41 0.23
CA VAL A 85 -9.98 3.81 0.39
C VAL A 85 -9.74 4.41 -1.00
N THR A 86 -10.21 5.62 -1.25
CA THR A 86 -10.01 6.32 -2.53
C THR A 86 -9.33 7.68 -2.28
N ASP A 87 -8.41 8.06 -3.15
CA ASP A 87 -7.74 9.38 -3.16
C ASP A 87 -7.38 9.79 -4.60
N VAL A 88 -6.73 10.94 -4.75
CA VAL A 88 -6.18 11.42 -6.03
C VAL A 88 -4.66 11.50 -5.92
N THR A 89 -3.94 10.94 -6.90
CA THR A 89 -2.48 11.02 -6.94
C THR A 89 -2.02 12.46 -7.22
N PRO A 90 -0.77 12.82 -6.88
CA PRO A 90 -0.21 14.13 -7.22
C PRO A 90 -0.24 14.45 -8.73
N GLU A 91 -0.24 13.43 -9.57
CA GLU A 91 -0.34 13.50 -11.04
C GLU A 91 -1.78 13.64 -11.53
N GLY A 92 -2.77 13.67 -10.64
CA GLY A 92 -4.18 13.87 -10.96
C GLY A 92 -4.92 12.60 -11.38
N MET A 93 -4.37 11.40 -11.11
CA MET A 93 -5.09 10.14 -11.34
C MET A 93 -5.97 9.79 -10.14
N ARG A 94 -7.11 9.14 -10.38
CA ARG A 94 -7.86 8.51 -9.29
C ARG A 94 -7.09 7.28 -8.81
N PHE A 95 -7.05 7.11 -7.50
CA PHE A 95 -6.41 5.99 -6.84
C PHE A 95 -7.40 5.33 -5.87
N SER A 96 -7.46 4.01 -5.89
CA SER A 96 -8.21 3.21 -4.91
C SER A 96 -7.29 2.14 -4.32
N GLU A 97 -7.36 1.88 -3.02
CA GLU A 97 -6.60 0.80 -2.37
C GLU A 97 -7.42 0.05 -1.31
N ALA A 98 -7.09 -1.23 -1.13
CA ALA A 98 -7.70 -2.08 -0.12
C ALA A 98 -6.75 -3.21 0.27
N MET A 99 -6.96 -3.78 1.46
CA MET A 99 -6.20 -4.90 1.98
C MET A 99 -6.95 -6.21 1.78
N ILE A 100 -6.24 -7.25 1.35
CA ILE A 100 -6.67 -8.64 1.37
C ILE A 100 -5.75 -9.39 2.33
N THR A 101 -6.35 -10.14 3.26
CA THR A 101 -5.59 -11.04 4.13
C THR A 101 -5.71 -12.46 3.60
N SER A 102 -4.60 -13.07 3.17
CA SER A 102 -4.61 -14.47 2.74
C SER A 102 -5.00 -15.40 3.91
N PRO A 103 -5.51 -16.61 3.66
CA PRO A 103 -5.80 -17.59 4.72
C PRO A 103 -4.60 -17.91 5.61
N GLY A 104 -3.37 -17.75 5.10
CA GLY A 104 -2.13 -17.92 5.86
C GLY A 104 -1.70 -16.70 6.68
N GLY A 105 -2.50 -15.63 6.72
CA GLY A 105 -2.22 -14.41 7.49
C GLY A 105 -1.34 -13.37 6.79
N HIS A 106 -0.95 -13.58 5.54
CA HIS A 106 -0.19 -12.59 4.77
C HIS A 106 -1.08 -11.42 4.33
N ALA A 107 -0.56 -10.20 4.50
CA ALA A 107 -1.18 -8.97 4.04
C ALA A 107 -0.85 -8.72 2.55
N ILE A 108 -1.88 -8.40 1.76
CA ILE A 108 -1.77 -8.05 0.35
C ILE A 108 -2.52 -6.73 0.13
N LEU A 109 -1.80 -5.67 -0.21
CA LEU A 109 -2.40 -4.40 -0.60
C LEU A 109 -2.67 -4.45 -2.10
N VAL A 110 -3.94 -4.33 -2.49
CA VAL A 110 -4.31 -4.15 -3.89
C VAL A 110 -4.63 -2.69 -4.14
N TYR A 111 -4.24 -2.18 -5.31
CA TYR A 111 -4.61 -0.84 -5.72
C TYR A 111 -5.03 -0.77 -7.19
N GLU A 112 -5.90 0.17 -7.50
CA GLU A 112 -6.35 0.49 -8.84
C GLU A 112 -6.01 1.96 -9.15
N LEU A 113 -5.46 2.20 -10.34
CA LEU A 113 -5.29 3.54 -10.89
C LEU A 113 -6.30 3.74 -12.02
N GLY A 114 -6.98 4.88 -11.99
CA GLY A 114 -7.92 5.28 -13.02
C GLY A 114 -7.74 6.74 -13.41
N ASN A 115 -8.33 7.13 -14.53
CA ASN A 115 -8.43 8.55 -14.85
C ASN A 115 -9.32 9.24 -13.82
N ALA A 116 -8.90 10.41 -13.32
CA ALA A 116 -9.81 11.27 -12.58
C ALA A 116 -10.97 11.70 -13.49
N PRO A 117 -12.18 11.89 -12.94
CA PRO A 117 -13.30 12.47 -13.68
C PRO A 117 -13.01 13.89 -14.16
#